data_AF-A0AAU1PRR6-F1
#
_entry.id   AF-A0AAU1PRR6-F1
#
_cell.length_a   1.000
_cell.length_b   1.000
_cell.length_c   1.000
_cell.angle_alpha   90.00
_cell.angle_beta   90.00
_cell.angle_gamma   90.00
#
_symmetry.space_group_name_H-M   'P 1'
#
loop_
_entity.id
_entity.type
_entity.pdbx_description
1 polymer ?
#
loop_
_entity_poly.entity_id
_entity_poly.type
_entity_poly.pdbx_seq_one_letter_code
_entity_poly.pdbx_strand_id
1 'polypeptide(L)'
;MASALALPELTGSRFLDVWQLDGPALAVVVLLGAAYAYGVRRRRRAGERWPLWRTLAFFVLGLGTIVFATMSSLAVYDQVLFWPAAVQNILLDLFAPLGLALGDPLALADPKGRLRRAFTSRPVRALTYPLVSSVLVLASELTIYFTPYFATALAHQPVRQLMHLQLLLTGCLFVLPMLSRQELLPRWCSHPVRALLVFADGLFDSVPGIVVMTSGTLVAGHWYTDHPRTWGPSVRHDQLLGGGLMLTLAELVGLPFLLLVFMEWWRAERVKTAELDARLDREALATAVPQPAASAAPAPGTSAAVASTSSTAVAPPELTRPWWETDEGEVGTRMRHRR
;
A
#
# COMPACT_ATOMS: atom_id res chain seq x y z
N MET A 1 -15.58 11.71 35.59
CA MET A 1 -14.20 11.52 36.10
C MET A 1 -14.24 10.59 37.31
N ALA A 2 -14.74 9.37 37.12
CA ALA A 2 -14.79 8.35 38.17
C ALA A 2 -13.70 7.31 37.88
N SER A 3 -12.72 7.23 38.80
CA SER A 3 -11.82 6.09 39.04
C SER A 3 -11.02 5.51 37.87
N ALA A 4 -10.05 6.28 37.32
CA ALA A 4 -8.90 5.66 36.65
C ALA A 4 -8.04 4.80 37.61
N LEU A 5 -8.21 4.98 38.93
CA LEU A 5 -7.41 4.37 40.00
C LEU A 5 -7.78 2.93 40.39
N ALA A 6 -8.79 2.30 39.76
CA ALA A 6 -9.22 0.96 40.17
C ALA A 6 -9.83 0.14 39.03
N LEU A 7 -9.31 0.26 37.81
CA LEU A 7 -9.73 -0.65 36.75
C LEU A 7 -9.21 -2.07 37.07
N PRO A 8 -10.10 -3.09 37.06
CA PRO A 8 -9.70 -4.46 37.28
C PRO A 8 -8.83 -4.95 36.13
N GLU A 9 -8.06 -6.00 36.40
CA GLU A 9 -7.18 -6.62 35.42
C GLU A 9 -7.92 -6.92 34.10
N LEU A 10 -7.25 -6.58 33.00
CA LEU A 10 -7.75 -6.87 31.67
C LEU A 10 -7.65 -8.38 31.39
N THR A 11 -8.72 -9.09 31.70
CA THR A 11 -8.92 -10.49 31.31
C THR A 11 -9.59 -10.58 29.93
N GLY A 12 -9.37 -11.67 29.19
CA GLY A 12 -9.96 -11.84 27.84
C GLY A 12 -11.49 -11.74 27.78
N SER A 13 -12.21 -12.12 28.84
CA SER A 13 -13.66 -11.90 28.96
C SER A 13 -14.03 -10.42 29.10
N ARG A 14 -13.36 -9.68 30.00
CA ARG A 14 -13.55 -8.23 30.18
C ARG A 14 -13.23 -7.42 28.93
N PHE A 15 -12.30 -7.88 28.09
CA PHE A 15 -12.02 -7.24 26.81
C PHE A 15 -13.27 -7.19 25.90
N LEU A 16 -14.16 -8.19 26.00
CA LEU A 16 -15.39 -8.23 25.22
C LEU A 16 -16.59 -7.59 25.93
N ASP A 17 -16.61 -7.63 27.28
CA ASP A 17 -17.76 -7.22 28.08
C ASP A 17 -17.73 -5.74 28.50
N VAL A 18 -16.55 -5.12 28.57
CA VAL A 18 -16.40 -3.76 29.09
C VAL A 18 -16.51 -2.74 27.96
N TRP A 19 -17.55 -1.92 28.02
CA TRP A 19 -17.83 -0.86 27.05
C TRP A 19 -18.14 0.46 27.74
N GLN A 20 -17.78 1.56 27.11
CA GLN A 20 -18.14 2.91 27.54
C GLN A 20 -18.81 3.68 26.41
N LEU A 21 -19.73 4.57 26.76
CA LEU A 21 -20.42 5.39 25.79
C LEU A 21 -19.65 6.70 25.55
N ASP A 22 -19.14 6.88 24.33
CA ASP A 22 -18.57 8.14 23.87
C ASP A 22 -19.63 8.91 23.06
N GLY A 23 -20.21 9.96 23.67
CA GLY A 23 -21.25 10.78 23.05
C GLY A 23 -20.83 11.42 21.71
N PRO A 24 -19.70 12.15 21.66
CA PRO A 24 -19.15 12.69 20.41
C PRO A 24 -18.92 11.64 19.32
N ALA A 25 -18.26 10.52 19.64
CA ALA A 25 -18.01 9.47 18.66
C ALA A 25 -19.32 8.84 18.16
N LEU A 26 -20.28 8.61 19.07
CA LEU A 26 -21.61 8.11 18.71
C LEU A 26 -22.33 9.05 17.75
N ALA A 27 -22.27 10.37 18.00
CA ALA A 27 -22.87 11.36 17.12
C ALA A 27 -22.27 11.30 15.71
N VAL A 28 -20.94 11.19 15.59
CA VAL A 28 -20.26 11.03 14.29
C VAL A 28 -20.70 9.74 13.61
N VAL A 29 -20.74 8.62 14.32
CA VAL A 29 -21.16 7.32 13.79
C VAL A 29 -22.61 7.36 13.28
N VAL A 30 -23.53 7.93 14.07
CA VAL A 30 -24.94 8.05 13.71
C VAL A 30 -25.12 8.97 12.52
N LEU A 31 -24.43 10.13 12.49
CA LEU A 31 -24.52 11.08 11.38
C LEU A 31 -23.99 10.47 10.07
N LEU A 32 -22.81 9.86 10.10
CA LEU A 32 -22.21 9.19 8.94
C LEU A 32 -23.04 8.00 8.47
N GLY A 33 -23.51 7.17 9.39
CA GLY A 33 -24.37 6.02 9.09
C GLY A 33 -25.72 6.43 8.50
N ALA A 34 -26.35 7.47 9.03
CA ALA A 34 -27.60 8.01 8.52
C ALA A 34 -27.43 8.61 7.12
N ALA A 35 -26.38 9.42 6.91
CA ALA A 35 -26.06 10.01 5.62
C ALA A 35 -25.80 8.94 4.55
N TYR A 36 -25.03 7.91 4.88
CA TYR A 36 -24.74 6.80 3.97
C TYR A 36 -26.00 5.98 3.66
N ALA A 37 -26.77 5.59 4.68
CA ALA A 37 -28.02 4.86 4.50
C ALA A 37 -29.03 5.65 3.63
N TYR A 38 -29.11 6.97 3.83
CA TYR A 38 -29.93 7.85 2.98
C TYR A 38 -29.44 7.83 1.52
N GLY A 39 -28.13 7.94 1.29
CA GLY A 39 -27.54 7.85 -0.05
C GLY A 39 -27.83 6.53 -0.76
N VAL A 40 -27.66 5.40 -0.06
CA VAL A 40 -27.98 4.07 -0.59
C VAL A 40 -29.47 3.92 -0.89
N ARG A 41 -30.35 4.36 0.02
CA ARG A 41 -31.81 4.33 -0.20
C ARG A 41 -32.21 5.17 -1.41
N ARG A 42 -31.63 6.36 -1.58
CA ARG A 42 -31.88 7.23 -2.74
C ARG A 42 -31.52 6.53 -4.06
N ARG A 43 -30.33 5.94 -4.14
CA ARG A 43 -29.85 5.20 -5.33
C ARG A 43 -30.71 3.98 -5.64
N ARG A 44 -31.06 3.20 -4.62
CA ARG A 44 -31.96 2.04 -4.79
C ARG A 44 -33.35 2.43 -5.27
N ARG A 45 -33.90 3.55 -4.75
CA ARG A 45 -35.18 4.11 -5.24
C ARG A 45 -35.12 4.60 -6.67
N ALA A 46 -33.94 5.06 -7.13
CA ALA A 46 -33.69 5.43 -8.52
C ALA A 46 -33.52 4.21 -9.46
N GLY A 47 -33.66 2.98 -8.95
CA GLY A 47 -33.52 1.74 -9.73
C GLY A 47 -32.07 1.29 -9.95
N GLU A 48 -31.10 2.00 -9.38
CA GLU A 48 -29.69 1.63 -9.51
C GLU A 48 -29.30 0.54 -8.51
N ARG A 49 -28.54 -0.45 -8.99
CA ARG A 49 -28.03 -1.54 -8.16
C ARG A 49 -26.80 -1.06 -7.38
N TRP A 50 -26.92 -0.96 -6.06
CA TRP A 50 -25.80 -0.69 -5.16
C TRP A 50 -25.25 -1.99 -4.56
N PRO A 51 -23.96 -2.30 -4.71
CA PRO A 51 -23.37 -3.54 -4.22
C PRO A 51 -23.42 -3.62 -2.69
N LEU A 52 -23.95 -4.73 -2.17
CA LEU A 52 -24.10 -4.97 -0.73
C LEU A 52 -22.75 -5.00 0.00
N TRP A 53 -21.69 -5.49 -0.65
CA TRP A 53 -20.35 -5.56 -0.04
C TRP A 53 -19.82 -4.17 0.33
N ARG A 54 -20.13 -3.12 -0.45
CA ARG A 54 -19.70 -1.74 -0.15
C ARG A 54 -20.41 -1.20 1.08
N THR A 55 -21.71 -1.49 1.21
CA THR A 55 -22.47 -1.15 2.41
C THR A 55 -21.93 -1.91 3.62
N LEU A 56 -21.63 -3.21 3.47
CA LEU A 56 -21.05 -4.00 4.55
C LEU A 56 -19.67 -3.47 4.97
N ALA A 57 -18.80 -3.13 4.03
CA ALA A 57 -17.50 -2.52 4.31
C ALA A 57 -17.65 -1.19 5.07
N PHE A 58 -18.58 -0.32 4.64
CA PHE A 58 -18.81 0.96 5.31
C PHE A 58 -19.29 0.81 6.76
N PHE A 59 -20.28 -0.06 6.98
CA PHE A 59 -20.87 -0.24 8.31
C PHE A 59 -19.99 -1.07 9.25
N VAL A 60 -19.40 -2.15 8.76
CA VAL A 60 -18.62 -3.09 9.60
C VAL A 60 -17.18 -2.59 9.75
N LEU A 61 -16.48 -2.38 8.63
CA LEU A 61 -15.06 -1.99 8.66
C LEU A 61 -14.87 -0.49 8.94
N GLY A 62 -15.79 0.37 8.49
CA GLY A 62 -15.74 1.80 8.75
C GLY A 62 -16.30 2.15 10.13
N LEU A 63 -17.63 2.19 10.24
CA LEU A 63 -18.33 2.60 11.45
C LEU A 63 -18.10 1.64 12.62
N GLY A 64 -18.10 0.33 12.37
CA GLY A 64 -17.85 -0.69 13.39
C GLY A 64 -16.47 -0.53 14.02
N THR A 65 -15.44 -0.21 13.23
CA THR A 65 -14.10 0.09 13.75
C THR A 65 -14.08 1.35 14.60
N ILE A 66 -14.78 2.42 14.19
CA ILE A 66 -14.87 3.65 15.02
C ILE A 66 -15.52 3.35 16.37
N VAL A 67 -16.63 2.60 16.36
CA VAL A 67 -17.33 2.18 17.58
C VAL A 67 -16.42 1.31 18.44
N PHE A 68 -15.75 0.32 17.86
CA PHE A 68 -14.84 -0.55 18.59
C PHE A 68 -13.66 0.23 19.17
N ALA A 69 -13.04 1.13 18.41
CA ALA A 69 -11.91 1.93 18.88
C ALA A 69 -12.31 2.91 19.99
N THR A 70 -13.50 3.51 19.93
CA THR A 70 -13.90 4.59 20.86
C THR A 70 -14.78 4.16 22.04
N MET A 71 -15.41 3.00 21.95
CA MET A 71 -16.40 2.54 22.95
C MET A 71 -16.09 1.18 23.57
N SER A 72 -15.18 0.38 23.01
CA SER A 72 -14.84 -0.93 23.57
C SER A 72 -13.90 -0.82 24.77
N SER A 73 -13.44 -1.98 25.26
CA SER A 73 -12.39 -2.06 26.26
C SER A 73 -11.13 -1.29 25.88
N LEU A 74 -10.84 -1.09 24.59
CA LEU A 74 -9.70 -0.27 24.17
C LEU A 74 -9.80 1.13 24.78
N ALA A 75 -10.95 1.77 24.64
CA ALA A 75 -11.19 3.12 25.13
C ALA A 75 -11.32 3.20 26.65
N VAL A 76 -11.66 2.09 27.33
CA VAL A 76 -11.71 2.04 28.79
C VAL A 76 -10.30 1.93 29.39
N TYR A 77 -9.41 1.22 28.72
CA TYR A 77 -8.05 0.95 29.20
C TYR A 77 -6.98 1.87 28.57
N ASP A 78 -7.33 2.75 27.63
CA ASP A 78 -6.42 3.67 26.91
C ASP A 78 -5.66 4.65 27.83
N GLN A 79 -6.18 4.92 29.02
CA GLN A 79 -5.56 5.79 30.02
C GLN A 79 -4.64 5.05 31.01
N VAL A 80 -4.70 3.71 31.04
CA VAL A 80 -3.99 2.87 32.01
C VAL A 80 -2.90 2.04 31.34
N LEU A 81 -3.13 1.64 30.10
CA LEU A 81 -2.22 0.87 29.27
C LEU A 81 -1.94 1.65 27.99
N PHE A 82 -0.70 1.61 27.53
CA PHE A 82 -0.32 2.23 26.26
C PHE A 82 -0.77 1.40 25.06
N TRP A 83 -0.68 0.08 25.13
CA TRP A 83 -1.00 -0.76 23.96
C TRP A 83 -2.46 -0.62 23.46
N PRO A 84 -3.51 -0.46 24.31
CA PRO A 84 -4.86 -0.23 23.83
C PRO A 84 -5.00 1.11 23.11
N ALA A 85 -4.35 2.15 23.63
CA ALA A 85 -4.30 3.46 22.98
C ALA A 85 -3.59 3.39 21.61
N ALA A 86 -2.50 2.64 21.52
CA ALA A 86 -1.78 2.42 20.28
C ALA A 86 -2.64 1.69 19.23
N VAL A 87 -3.34 0.63 19.64
CA VAL A 87 -4.29 -0.10 18.77
C VAL A 87 -5.45 0.82 18.35
N GLN A 88 -6.03 1.57 19.29
CA GLN A 88 -7.11 2.52 19.02
C GLN A 88 -6.69 3.57 18.00
N ASN A 89 -5.47 4.11 18.10
CA ASN A 89 -4.96 5.08 17.14
C ASN A 89 -4.86 4.49 15.72
N ILE A 90 -4.29 3.29 15.58
CA ILE A 90 -4.15 2.62 14.27
C ILE A 90 -5.50 2.22 13.68
N LEU A 91 -6.46 1.80 14.51
CA LEU A 91 -7.81 1.51 14.04
C LEU A 91 -8.50 2.76 13.48
N LEU A 92 -8.28 3.92 14.09
CA LEU A 92 -8.85 5.19 13.64
C LEU A 92 -8.11 5.79 12.45
N ASP A 93 -6.79 5.59 12.33
CA ASP A 93 -5.99 6.14 11.24
C ASP A 93 -6.01 5.24 9.98
N LEU A 94 -6.12 3.92 10.13
CA LEU A 94 -6.03 2.99 9.00
C LEU A 94 -7.34 2.29 8.68
N PHE A 95 -7.88 1.52 9.63
CA PHE A 95 -8.99 0.59 9.38
C PHE A 95 -10.32 1.30 9.15
N ALA A 96 -10.65 2.28 10.00
CA ALA A 96 -11.88 3.05 9.87
C ALA A 96 -11.91 3.83 8.53
N PRO A 97 -10.89 4.62 8.17
CA PRO A 97 -10.80 5.28 6.88
C PRO A 97 -10.88 4.33 5.69
N LEU A 98 -10.21 3.18 5.76
CA LEU A 98 -10.26 2.16 4.72
C LEU A 98 -11.69 1.65 4.51
N GLY A 99 -12.39 1.28 5.59
CA GLY A 99 -13.78 0.83 5.52
C GLY A 99 -14.74 1.92 5.03
N LEU A 100 -14.58 3.15 5.52
CA LEU A 100 -15.37 4.30 5.07
C LEU A 100 -15.19 4.55 3.57
N ALA A 101 -13.96 4.46 3.08
CA ALA A 101 -13.65 4.76 1.69
C ALA A 101 -14.02 3.61 0.73
N LEU A 102 -13.90 2.34 1.15
CA LEU A 102 -14.43 1.18 0.41
C LEU A 102 -15.96 1.26 0.22
N GLY A 103 -16.64 1.94 1.13
CA GLY A 103 -18.05 2.28 1.02
C GLY A 103 -18.40 3.21 -0.14
N ASP A 104 -17.43 3.90 -0.74
CA ASP A 104 -17.60 4.93 -1.78
C ASP A 104 -18.73 5.94 -1.50
N PRO A 105 -18.66 6.66 -0.36
CA PRO A 105 -19.65 7.66 0.02
C PRO A 105 -19.74 8.81 -0.99
N LEU A 106 -18.64 9.12 -1.69
CA LEU A 106 -18.58 10.18 -2.69
C LEU A 106 -19.47 9.86 -3.90
N ALA A 107 -19.48 8.60 -4.37
CA ALA A 107 -20.43 8.19 -5.40
C ALA A 107 -21.88 8.35 -4.94
N LEU A 108 -22.21 8.04 -3.69
CA LEU A 108 -23.58 8.21 -3.18
C LEU A 108 -24.03 9.67 -3.11
N ALA A 109 -23.13 10.55 -2.63
CA ALA A 109 -23.41 11.97 -2.43
C ALA A 109 -23.56 12.72 -3.76
N ASP A 110 -22.76 12.39 -4.76
CA ASP A 110 -22.62 13.19 -5.99
C ASP A 110 -22.72 12.35 -7.28
N PRO A 111 -23.95 12.02 -7.72
CA PRO A 111 -24.18 11.24 -8.94
C PRO A 111 -23.68 11.94 -10.21
N LYS A 112 -23.56 13.27 -10.16
CA LYS A 112 -23.21 14.13 -11.31
C LYS A 112 -21.73 14.55 -11.33
N GLY A 113 -20.91 14.09 -10.37
CA GLY A 113 -19.47 14.37 -10.31
C GLY A 113 -19.08 15.83 -10.03
N ARG A 114 -20.00 16.69 -9.57
CA ARG A 114 -19.71 18.11 -9.26
C ARG A 114 -18.94 18.29 -7.96
N LEU A 115 -19.28 17.53 -6.92
CA LEU A 115 -18.56 17.42 -5.65
C LEU A 115 -17.23 16.71 -5.83
N ARG A 116 -17.17 15.67 -6.67
CA ARG A 116 -15.90 15.01 -7.06
C ARG A 116 -14.93 16.03 -7.68
N ARG A 117 -15.46 16.99 -8.46
CA ARG A 117 -14.68 18.08 -9.05
C ARG A 117 -14.15 19.09 -7.99
N ALA A 118 -14.88 19.32 -6.89
CA ALA A 118 -14.40 20.13 -5.77
C ALA A 118 -13.26 19.43 -4.99
N PHE A 119 -13.34 18.11 -4.82
CA PHE A 119 -12.25 17.28 -4.28
C PHE A 119 -11.06 17.12 -5.24
N THR A 120 -11.18 17.51 -6.52
CA THR A 120 -10.03 17.61 -7.45
C THR A 120 -9.39 19.01 -7.49
N SER A 121 -9.76 19.91 -6.58
CA SER A 121 -9.12 21.22 -6.48
C SER A 121 -7.61 21.08 -6.27
N ARG A 122 -6.83 22.05 -6.77
CA ARG A 122 -5.36 22.07 -6.65
C ARG A 122 -4.83 21.76 -5.24
N PRO A 123 -5.38 22.32 -4.15
CA PRO A 123 -4.91 21.99 -2.80
C PRO A 123 -5.20 20.54 -2.43
N VAL A 124 -6.41 20.03 -2.68
CA VAL A 124 -6.74 18.64 -2.38
C VAL A 124 -5.87 17.68 -3.20
N ARG A 125 -5.60 17.99 -4.47
CA ARG A 125 -4.70 17.17 -5.31
C ARG A 125 -3.24 17.19 -4.84
N ALA A 126 -2.78 18.30 -4.24
CA ALA A 126 -1.46 18.37 -3.62
C ALA A 126 -1.40 17.57 -2.32
N LEU A 127 -2.41 17.69 -1.46
CA LEU A 127 -2.53 16.91 -0.21
C LEU A 127 -2.75 15.41 -0.46
N THR A 128 -3.45 15.06 -1.54
CA THR A 128 -3.73 13.68 -1.99
C THR A 128 -2.58 13.15 -2.86
N TYR A 129 -1.47 13.88 -3.00
CA TYR A 129 -0.29 13.30 -3.65
C TYR A 129 0.28 12.22 -2.73
N PRO A 130 0.54 10.98 -3.21
CA PRO A 130 0.88 9.85 -2.34
C PRO A 130 1.98 10.16 -1.32
N LEU A 131 3.09 10.76 -1.75
CA LEU A 131 4.18 11.09 -0.82
C LEU A 131 3.80 12.19 0.19
N VAL A 132 2.94 13.14 -0.18
CA VAL A 132 2.51 14.20 0.74
C VAL A 132 1.58 13.62 1.80
N SER A 133 0.63 12.77 1.41
CA SER A 133 -0.26 12.11 2.37
C SER A 133 0.51 11.21 3.33
N SER A 134 1.48 10.43 2.84
CA SER A 134 2.29 9.55 3.69
C SER A 134 3.17 10.34 4.66
N VAL A 135 3.80 11.42 4.20
CA VAL A 135 4.58 12.32 5.07
C VAL A 135 3.68 12.99 6.10
N LEU A 136 2.44 13.34 5.75
CA LEU A 136 1.50 13.95 6.68
C LEU A 136 1.05 12.98 7.78
N VAL A 137 0.76 11.72 7.42
CA VAL A 137 0.45 10.66 8.39
C VAL A 137 1.65 10.43 9.32
N LEU A 138 2.84 10.22 8.75
CA LEU A 138 4.07 10.04 9.53
C LEU A 138 4.33 11.23 10.47
N ALA A 139 4.20 12.46 9.99
CA ALA A 139 4.38 13.65 10.81
C ALA A 139 3.31 13.75 11.90
N SER A 140 2.06 13.38 11.61
CA SER A 140 0.96 13.33 12.57
C SER A 140 1.27 12.36 13.71
N GLU A 141 1.67 11.12 13.38
CA GLU A 141 1.99 10.09 14.38
C GLU A 141 3.21 10.46 15.21
N LEU A 142 4.30 10.92 14.58
CA LEU A 142 5.47 11.39 15.31
C LEU A 142 5.11 12.56 16.23
N THR A 143 4.24 13.48 15.79
CA THR A 143 3.77 14.57 16.64
C THR A 143 3.01 14.05 17.84
N ILE A 144 2.11 13.07 17.65
CA ILE A 144 1.34 12.47 18.75
C ILE A 144 2.28 11.84 19.78
N TYR A 145 3.23 11.00 19.35
CA TYR A 145 4.04 10.20 20.27
C TYR A 145 5.28 10.92 20.83
N PHE A 146 5.86 11.88 20.11
CA PHE A 146 7.11 12.56 20.51
C PHE A 146 6.92 13.96 21.08
N THR A 147 5.69 14.48 21.09
CA THR A 147 5.36 15.76 21.73
C THR A 147 4.46 15.54 22.94
N PRO A 148 4.21 16.57 23.77
CA PRO A 148 3.26 16.49 24.87
C PRO A 148 1.80 16.25 24.42
N TYR A 149 1.53 16.13 23.12
CA TYR A 149 0.19 16.01 22.58
C TYR A 149 -0.55 14.77 23.09
N PHE A 150 0.08 13.59 23.07
CA PHE A 150 -0.55 12.39 23.61
C PHE A 150 -0.77 12.48 25.13
N ALA A 151 0.22 12.98 25.88
CA ALA A 151 0.09 13.17 27.33
C ALA A 151 -1.05 14.15 27.70
N THR A 152 -1.20 15.24 26.95
CA THR A 152 -2.30 16.19 27.15
C THR A 152 -3.65 15.63 26.71
N ALA A 153 -3.69 14.77 25.69
CA ALA A 153 -4.88 14.02 25.31
C ALA A 153 -5.34 13.08 26.42
N LEU A 154 -4.42 12.42 27.14
CA LEU A 154 -4.78 11.58 28.29
C LEU A 154 -5.49 12.39 29.39
N ALA A 155 -4.97 13.58 29.70
CA ALA A 155 -5.50 14.46 30.74
C ALA A 155 -6.81 15.18 30.34
N HIS A 156 -6.98 15.54 29.06
CA HIS A 156 -8.08 16.38 28.59
C HIS A 156 -8.91 15.71 27.49
N GLN A 157 -10.17 15.39 27.82
CA GLN A 157 -11.13 14.78 26.88
C GLN A 157 -11.27 15.53 25.54
N PRO A 158 -11.36 16.89 25.48
CA PRO A 158 -11.46 17.59 24.20
C PRO A 158 -10.22 17.41 23.30
N VAL A 159 -9.02 17.34 23.90
CA VAL A 159 -7.77 17.14 23.17
C VAL A 159 -7.70 15.72 22.60
N ARG A 160 -8.17 14.73 23.36
CA ARG A 160 -8.30 13.34 22.87
C ARG A 160 -9.28 13.21 21.71
N GLN A 161 -10.42 13.89 21.77
CA GLN A 161 -11.37 13.91 20.65
C GLN A 161 -10.76 14.58 19.41
N LEU A 162 -10.00 15.66 19.58
CA LEU A 162 -9.26 16.30 18.50
C LEU A 162 -8.21 15.36 17.89
N MET A 163 -7.50 14.61 18.72
CA MET A 163 -6.52 13.61 18.28
C MET A 163 -7.19 12.49 17.47
N HIS A 164 -8.31 11.95 17.95
CA HIS A 164 -9.08 10.93 17.20
C HIS A 164 -9.58 11.47 15.86
N LEU A 165 -10.09 12.71 15.85
CA LEU A 165 -10.53 13.36 14.63
C LEU A 165 -9.35 13.59 13.66
N GLN A 166 -8.20 14.03 14.17
CA GLN A 166 -6.98 14.21 13.39
C GLN A 166 -6.56 12.91 12.73
N LEU A 167 -6.45 11.81 13.49
CA LEU A 167 -6.14 10.47 12.98
C LEU A 167 -7.13 10.01 11.92
N LEU A 168 -8.43 10.15 12.18
CA LEU A 168 -9.46 9.79 11.20
C LEU A 168 -9.32 10.61 9.91
N LEU A 169 -9.01 11.91 10.01
CA LEU A 169 -8.85 12.79 8.86
C LEU A 169 -7.56 12.51 8.08
N THR A 170 -6.43 12.29 8.76
CA THR A 170 -5.15 11.94 8.12
C THR A 170 -5.25 10.60 7.41
N GLY A 171 -5.86 9.61 8.05
CA GLY A 171 -6.18 8.33 7.46
C GLY A 171 -7.11 8.41 6.24
N CYS A 172 -8.17 9.22 6.32
CA CYS A 172 -9.04 9.46 5.16
C CYS A 172 -8.26 10.08 4.00
N LEU A 173 -7.37 11.03 4.29
CA LEU A 173 -6.53 11.66 3.28
C LEU A 173 -5.53 10.69 2.66
N PHE A 174 -5.00 9.74 3.44
CA PHE A 174 -4.09 8.69 2.98
C PHE A 174 -4.76 7.62 2.12
N VAL A 175 -5.96 7.19 2.51
CA VAL A 175 -6.71 6.16 1.78
C VAL A 175 -7.26 6.68 0.45
N LEU A 176 -7.58 7.97 0.33
CA LEU A 176 -8.09 8.58 -0.90
C LEU A 176 -7.17 8.33 -2.12
N PRO A 177 -5.87 8.69 -2.11
CA PRO A 177 -4.96 8.33 -3.18
C PRO A 177 -4.81 6.83 -3.31
N MET A 178 -4.76 6.07 -2.21
CA MET A 178 -4.59 4.61 -2.28
C MET A 178 -5.69 3.91 -3.09
N LEU A 179 -6.96 4.28 -2.87
CA LEU A 179 -8.09 3.74 -3.63
C LEU A 179 -8.23 4.35 -5.02
N SER A 180 -7.86 5.62 -5.20
CA SER A 180 -7.94 6.34 -6.49
C SER A 180 -6.66 6.24 -7.33
N ARG A 181 -5.66 5.44 -6.91
CA ARG A 181 -4.37 5.27 -7.59
C ARG A 181 -4.50 4.84 -9.06
N GLN A 182 -5.66 4.30 -9.48
CA GLN A 182 -5.96 4.05 -10.90
C GLN A 182 -6.27 5.33 -11.71
N GLU A 183 -6.78 6.39 -11.10
CA GLU A 183 -7.16 7.64 -11.79
C GLU A 183 -6.19 8.82 -11.53
N LEU A 184 -5.47 8.84 -10.39
CA LEU A 184 -4.67 10.00 -9.98
C LEU A 184 -3.15 9.90 -10.22
N LEU A 185 -2.62 8.70 -10.46
CA LEU A 185 -1.19 8.58 -10.78
C LEU A 185 -0.94 9.09 -12.19
N PRO A 186 0.00 10.02 -12.37
CA PRO A 186 0.21 10.63 -13.67
C PRO A 186 0.76 9.58 -14.65
N ARG A 187 0.36 9.69 -15.93
CA ARG A 187 0.53 8.67 -16.98
C ARG A 187 1.98 8.16 -17.21
N TRP A 188 2.97 8.83 -16.64
CA TRP A 188 4.40 8.46 -16.69
C TRP A 188 4.80 7.45 -15.59
N CYS A 189 3.94 7.17 -14.61
CA CYS A 189 4.22 6.23 -13.54
C CYS A 189 4.06 4.80 -14.04
N SER A 190 5.15 4.23 -14.56
CA SER A 190 5.20 2.84 -14.99
C SER A 190 4.95 1.88 -13.80
N HIS A 191 4.46 0.67 -14.09
CA HIS A 191 4.25 -0.38 -13.07
C HIS A 191 5.41 -0.56 -12.06
N PRO A 192 6.70 -0.53 -12.46
CA PRO A 192 7.79 -0.63 -11.49
C PRO A 192 7.91 0.59 -10.57
N VAL A 193 7.67 1.81 -11.07
CA VAL A 193 7.68 3.02 -10.23
C VAL A 193 6.55 2.97 -9.20
N ARG A 194 5.38 2.44 -9.59
CA ARG A 194 4.26 2.22 -8.66
C ARG A 194 4.63 1.24 -7.55
N ALA A 195 5.26 0.11 -7.91
CA ALA A 195 5.71 -0.88 -6.94
C ALA A 195 6.74 -0.29 -5.96
N LEU A 196 7.71 0.49 -6.47
CA LEU A 196 8.69 1.18 -5.64
C LEU A 196 8.06 2.20 -4.70
N LEU A 197 7.06 2.96 -5.16
CA LEU A 197 6.35 3.92 -4.32
C LEU A 197 5.59 3.22 -3.19
N VAL A 198 4.89 2.11 -3.47
CA VAL A 198 4.17 1.33 -2.45
C VAL A 198 5.13 0.71 -1.44
N PHE A 199 6.27 0.21 -1.92
CA PHE A 199 7.31 -0.32 -1.05
C PHE A 199 7.90 0.76 -0.13
N ALA A 200 8.21 1.93 -0.68
CA ALA A 200 8.70 3.06 0.11
C ALA A 200 7.64 3.54 1.12
N ASP A 201 6.37 3.59 0.72
CA ASP A 201 5.22 3.92 1.56
C ASP A 201 5.13 2.99 2.76
N GLY A 202 5.20 1.67 2.55
CA GLY A 202 5.23 0.68 3.64
C GLY A 202 6.44 0.87 4.57
N LEU A 203 7.62 1.20 4.03
CA LEU A 203 8.79 1.48 4.87
C LEU A 203 8.58 2.73 5.75
N PHE A 204 7.95 3.78 5.22
CA PHE A 204 7.62 4.98 5.99
C PHE A 204 6.57 4.71 7.07
N ASP A 205 5.55 3.93 6.76
CA ASP A 205 4.46 3.57 7.68
C ASP A 205 4.94 2.69 8.85
N SER A 206 5.99 1.90 8.64
CA SER A 206 6.59 1.07 9.69
C SER A 206 7.49 1.86 10.67
N VAL A 207 7.88 3.10 10.33
CA VAL A 207 8.78 3.92 11.17
C VAL A 207 8.19 4.19 12.55
N PRO A 208 6.96 4.70 12.72
CA PRO A 208 6.42 5.07 14.04
C PRO A 208 6.33 3.88 14.98
N GLY A 209 5.86 2.71 14.51
CA GLY A 209 5.80 1.49 15.30
C GLY A 209 7.19 1.04 15.79
N ILE A 210 8.19 0.99 14.90
CA ILE A 210 9.58 0.64 15.25
C ILE A 210 10.18 1.65 16.23
N VAL A 211 9.97 2.94 15.96
CA VAL A 211 10.50 4.03 16.78
C VAL A 211 9.88 3.99 18.19
N VAL A 212 8.57 3.81 18.33
CA VAL A 212 7.92 3.63 19.64
C VAL A 212 8.43 2.38 20.36
N MET A 213 8.60 1.27 19.64
CA MET A 213 9.07 0.00 20.19
C MET A 213 10.51 0.06 20.69
N THR A 214 11.39 0.77 19.97
CA THR A 214 12.83 0.86 20.26
C THR A 214 13.24 2.08 21.08
N SER A 215 12.34 3.06 21.26
CA SER A 215 12.65 4.29 21.98
C SER A 215 13.01 4.01 23.44
N GLY A 216 14.09 4.63 23.90
CA GLY A 216 14.49 4.62 25.30
C GLY A 216 13.60 5.50 26.19
N THR A 217 12.88 6.46 25.60
CA THR A 217 11.96 7.36 26.30
C THR A 217 10.56 6.76 26.34
N LEU A 218 9.94 6.84 27.53
CA LEU A 218 8.58 6.36 27.74
C LEU A 218 7.58 7.36 27.17
N VAL A 219 6.73 6.92 26.23
CA VAL A 219 5.64 7.74 25.69
C VAL A 219 4.65 8.04 26.82
N ALA A 220 4.40 9.32 27.08
CA ALA A 220 3.64 9.79 28.25
C ALA A 220 4.11 9.14 29.57
N GLY A 221 5.41 8.90 29.73
CA GLY A 221 5.98 8.18 30.86
C GLY A 221 5.52 8.69 32.23
N HIS A 222 5.53 10.01 32.43
CA HIS A 222 5.04 10.65 33.66
C HIS A 222 3.59 10.26 34.03
N TRP A 223 2.67 10.23 33.07
CA TRP A 223 1.28 9.85 33.31
C TRP A 223 1.17 8.41 33.83
N TYR A 224 1.87 7.48 33.17
CA TYR A 224 1.83 6.06 33.53
C TYR A 224 2.61 5.74 34.81
N THR A 225 3.64 6.51 35.14
CA THR A 225 4.36 6.36 36.42
C THR A 225 3.59 6.95 37.58
N ASP A 226 2.85 8.04 37.36
CA ASP A 226 2.03 8.70 38.39
C ASP A 226 0.72 7.94 38.69
N HIS A 227 0.32 7.03 37.78
CA HIS A 227 -0.82 6.13 37.94
C HIS A 227 -0.37 4.66 37.98
N PRO A 228 0.38 4.25 39.02
CA PRO A 228 0.92 2.90 39.10
C PRO A 228 -0.20 1.86 39.21
N ARG A 229 -0.05 0.77 38.48
CA ARG A 229 -0.97 -0.37 38.45
C ARG A 229 -0.32 -1.61 39.05
N THR A 230 -1.11 -2.42 39.75
CA THR A 230 -0.65 -3.64 40.43
C THR A 230 -0.63 -4.87 39.53
N TRP A 231 -1.17 -4.75 38.32
CA TRP A 231 -1.37 -5.83 37.37
C TRP A 231 -0.95 -5.42 35.96
N GLY A 232 -0.73 -6.41 35.08
CA GLY A 232 -0.31 -6.22 33.70
C GLY A 232 1.20 -5.97 33.52
N PRO A 233 1.64 -5.69 32.28
CA PRO A 233 3.06 -5.53 31.96
C PRO A 233 3.66 -4.27 32.57
N SER A 234 4.98 -4.18 32.71
CA SER A 234 5.64 -2.91 33.08
C SER A 234 5.44 -1.85 32.00
N VAL A 235 5.54 -0.56 32.33
CA VAL A 235 5.34 0.56 31.36
C VAL A 235 6.23 0.43 30.12
N ARG A 236 7.49 -0.02 30.30
CA ARG A 236 8.41 -0.27 29.19
C ARG A 236 7.95 -1.44 28.30
N HIS A 237 7.50 -2.55 28.91
CA HIS A 237 7.03 -3.70 28.15
C HIS A 237 5.68 -3.42 27.45
N ASP A 238 4.83 -2.62 28.08
CA ASP A 238 3.59 -2.10 27.49
C ASP A 238 3.85 -1.25 26.24
N GLN A 239 4.86 -0.38 26.28
CA GLN A 239 5.30 0.38 25.11
C GLN A 239 5.86 -0.52 23.99
N LEU A 240 6.66 -1.54 24.34
CA LEU A 240 7.16 -2.52 23.38
C LEU A 240 5.99 -3.24 22.67
N LEU A 241 4.98 -3.67 23.44
CA LEU A 241 3.77 -4.28 22.91
C LEU A 241 2.97 -3.31 22.04
N GLY A 242 2.80 -2.07 22.47
CA GLY A 242 2.10 -1.04 21.69
C GLY A 242 2.78 -0.76 20.35
N GLY A 243 4.10 -0.54 20.33
CA GLY A 243 4.85 -0.34 19.08
C GLY A 243 4.83 -1.57 18.16
N GLY A 244 4.93 -2.78 18.72
CA GLY A 244 4.79 -4.03 17.96
C GLY A 244 3.38 -4.24 17.39
N LEU A 245 2.33 -3.88 18.14
CA LEU A 245 0.95 -3.93 17.67
C LEU A 245 0.68 -2.90 16.58
N MET A 246 1.23 -1.70 16.70
CA MET A 246 1.15 -0.70 15.63
C MET A 246 1.73 -1.23 14.33
N LEU A 247 2.96 -1.76 14.40
CA LEU A 247 3.64 -2.33 13.24
C LEU A 247 2.86 -3.51 12.63
N THR A 248 2.44 -4.46 13.46
CA THR A 248 1.75 -5.67 12.97
C THR A 248 0.38 -5.36 12.36
N LEU A 249 -0.38 -4.42 12.94
CA LEU A 249 -1.68 -4.00 12.40
C LEU A 249 -1.53 -3.23 11.08
N ALA A 250 -0.50 -2.39 10.96
CA ALA A 250 -0.19 -1.71 9.71
C ALA A 250 0.19 -2.71 8.61
N GLU A 251 1.13 -3.61 8.90
CA GLU A 251 1.60 -4.63 7.96
C GLU A 251 0.52 -5.66 7.58
N LEU A 252 -0.48 -5.89 8.45
CA LEU A 252 -1.64 -6.73 8.13
C LEU A 252 -2.43 -6.19 6.93
N VAL A 253 -2.43 -4.88 6.73
CA VAL A 253 -3.08 -4.21 5.58
C VAL A 253 -2.06 -3.96 4.46
N GLY A 254 -0.85 -3.51 4.83
CA GLY A 254 0.23 -3.16 3.91
C GLY A 254 0.77 -4.33 3.11
N LEU A 255 1.08 -5.47 3.73
CA LEU A 255 1.70 -6.62 3.05
C LEU A 255 0.80 -7.25 1.97
N PRO A 256 -0.50 -7.53 2.22
CA PRO A 256 -1.37 -8.04 1.17
C PRO A 256 -1.46 -7.07 -0.01
N PHE A 257 -1.50 -5.76 0.27
CA PHE A 257 -1.55 -4.74 -0.77
C PHE A 257 -0.25 -4.67 -1.58
N LEU A 258 0.91 -4.69 -0.91
CA LEU A 258 2.22 -4.75 -1.55
C LEU A 258 2.35 -6.00 -2.43
N LEU A 259 1.90 -7.16 -1.93
CA LEU A 259 1.89 -8.42 -2.68
C LEU A 259 1.03 -8.31 -3.95
N LEU A 260 -0.16 -7.72 -3.87
CA LEU A 260 -1.03 -7.52 -5.04
C LEU A 260 -0.36 -6.64 -6.10
N VAL A 261 0.23 -5.51 -5.71
CA VAL A 261 0.94 -4.61 -6.64
C VAL A 261 2.17 -5.29 -7.26
N PHE A 262 2.92 -6.04 -6.46
CA PHE A 262 4.06 -6.81 -6.95
C PHE A 262 3.62 -7.86 -7.98
N MET A 263 2.52 -8.57 -7.71
CA MET A 263 1.95 -9.55 -8.63
C MET A 263 1.44 -8.89 -9.93
N GLU A 264 0.83 -7.70 -9.86
CA GLU A 264 0.46 -6.91 -11.03
C GLU A 264 1.69 -6.53 -11.87
N TRP A 265 2.74 -6.05 -11.23
CA TRP A 265 3.99 -5.70 -11.91
C TRP A 265 4.65 -6.92 -12.55
N TRP A 266 4.76 -8.04 -11.82
CA TRP A 266 5.33 -9.29 -12.34
C TRP A 266 4.59 -9.80 -13.57
N ARG A 267 3.25 -9.74 -13.57
CA ARG A 267 2.43 -10.10 -14.73
C ARG A 267 2.65 -9.15 -15.91
N ALA A 268 2.70 -7.85 -15.64
CA ALA A 268 2.93 -6.84 -16.68
C ALA A 268 4.32 -6.98 -17.33
N GLU A 269 5.34 -7.32 -16.53
CA GLU A 269 6.70 -7.51 -17.03
C GLU A 269 6.81 -8.74 -17.94
N ARG A 270 6.16 -9.86 -17.57
CA ARG A 270 6.13 -11.06 -18.42
C ARG A 270 5.54 -10.81 -19.81
N VAL A 271 4.49 -9.98 -19.89
CA VAL A 271 3.88 -9.61 -21.17
C VAL A 271 4.87 -8.79 -22.01
N LYS A 272 5.53 -7.81 -21.40
CA LYS A 272 6.53 -6.98 -22.09
C LYS A 272 7.73 -7.79 -22.57
N THR A 273 8.24 -8.72 -21.76
CA THR A 273 9.34 -9.60 -22.16
C THR A 273 8.94 -10.45 -23.36
N ALA A 274 7.75 -11.05 -23.34
CA ALA A 274 7.24 -11.84 -24.48
C ALA A 274 7.07 -11.00 -25.76
N GLU A 275 6.60 -9.75 -25.65
CA GLU A 275 6.50 -8.83 -26.79
C GLU A 275 7.87 -8.43 -27.35
N LEU A 276 8.85 -8.21 -26.48
CA LEU A 276 10.24 -7.90 -26.85
C LEU A 276 10.89 -9.09 -27.56
N ASP A 277 10.76 -10.30 -27.00
CA ASP A 277 11.29 -11.53 -27.60
C ASP A 277 10.67 -11.75 -28.99
N ALA A 278 9.34 -11.65 -29.12
CA ALA A 278 8.64 -11.79 -30.40
C ALA A 278 9.00 -10.68 -31.43
N ARG A 279 9.48 -9.52 -30.98
CA ARG A 279 9.98 -8.47 -31.86
C ARG A 279 11.40 -8.78 -32.32
N LEU A 280 12.28 -9.19 -31.39
CA LEU A 280 13.66 -9.56 -31.70
C LEU A 280 13.71 -10.77 -32.65
N ASP A 281 12.84 -11.76 -32.46
CA ASP A 281 12.71 -12.90 -33.38
C ASP A 281 12.32 -12.46 -34.80
N ARG A 282 11.38 -11.51 -34.93
CA ARG A 282 10.99 -10.96 -36.24
C ARG A 282 12.11 -10.17 -36.91
N GLU A 283 12.86 -9.39 -36.13
CA GLU A 283 14.02 -8.64 -36.63
C GLU A 283 15.14 -9.58 -37.08
N ALA A 284 15.42 -10.66 -36.32
CA ALA A 284 16.39 -11.69 -36.68
C ALA A 284 16.02 -12.47 -37.95
N LEU A 285 14.73 -12.79 -38.14
CA LEU A 285 14.25 -13.42 -39.37
C LEU A 285 14.33 -12.48 -40.59
N ALA A 286 14.17 -11.18 -40.39
CA ALA A 286 14.27 -10.18 -41.46
C ALA A 286 15.71 -9.94 -41.90
N THR A 287 16.69 -10.02 -41.00
CA THR A 287 18.14 -9.97 -41.35
C THR A 287 18.66 -11.29 -41.91
N ALA A 288 17.99 -12.42 -41.65
CA ALA A 288 18.36 -13.73 -42.19
C ALA A 288 17.91 -13.98 -43.65
N VAL A 289 17.43 -12.96 -44.38
CA VAL A 289 17.10 -13.09 -45.81
C VAL A 289 18.37 -13.52 -46.58
N PRO A 290 18.38 -14.70 -47.24
CA PRO A 290 19.54 -15.15 -47.99
C PRO A 290 19.84 -14.18 -49.13
N GLN A 291 21.06 -13.65 -49.16
CA GLN A 291 21.61 -12.96 -50.33
C GLN A 291 21.44 -13.91 -51.54
N PRO A 292 20.75 -13.52 -52.62
CA PRO A 292 20.60 -14.39 -53.78
C PRO A 292 22.00 -14.73 -54.26
N ALA A 293 22.33 -16.03 -54.32
CA ALA A 293 23.60 -16.51 -54.83
C ALA A 293 23.89 -15.77 -56.14
N ALA A 294 24.93 -14.93 -56.12
CA ALA A 294 25.34 -14.17 -57.28
C ALA A 294 25.51 -15.17 -58.43
N SER A 295 24.68 -15.01 -59.46
CA SER A 295 24.71 -15.75 -60.72
C SER A 295 26.15 -15.95 -61.16
N ALA A 296 26.68 -17.17 -61.00
CA ALA A 296 27.96 -17.56 -61.57
C ALA A 296 27.86 -17.46 -63.09
N ALA A 297 28.48 -16.43 -63.66
CA ALA A 297 28.65 -16.29 -65.10
C ALA A 297 29.54 -17.44 -65.62
N PRO A 298 29.20 -18.09 -66.75
CA PRO A 298 30.02 -19.18 -67.27
C PRO A 298 31.26 -18.60 -67.96
N ALA A 299 32.44 -18.95 -67.46
CA ALA A 299 33.71 -18.72 -68.16
C ALA A 299 33.88 -19.75 -69.31
N PRO A 300 34.49 -19.37 -70.44
CA PRO A 300 34.57 -20.26 -71.61
C PRO A 300 35.75 -21.23 -71.54
N GLY A 301 35.44 -22.51 -71.76
CA GLY A 301 36.30 -23.52 -72.40
C GLY A 301 37.57 -23.98 -71.68
N THR A 302 37.68 -25.28 -71.41
CA THR A 302 38.47 -26.24 -72.22
C THR A 302 38.78 -27.52 -71.41
N SER A 303 38.34 -28.66 -71.97
CA SER A 303 38.92 -30.01 -71.93
C SER A 303 39.27 -30.74 -70.61
N ALA A 304 38.53 -31.84 -70.42
CA ALA A 304 38.96 -33.22 -70.10
C ALA A 304 40.01 -33.47 -69.01
N ALA A 305 39.63 -34.23 -67.97
CA ALA A 305 40.15 -35.59 -67.73
C ALA A 305 39.68 -36.17 -66.37
N VAL A 306 39.12 -37.37 -66.46
CA VAL A 306 39.22 -38.53 -65.54
C VAL A 306 38.75 -38.39 -64.08
N ALA A 307 37.80 -39.27 -63.76
CA ALA A 307 37.22 -39.51 -62.46
C ALA A 307 38.21 -40.00 -61.40
N SER A 308 37.97 -39.59 -60.15
CA SER A 308 38.15 -40.48 -59.00
C SER A 308 37.12 -40.12 -57.93
N THR A 309 36.23 -41.08 -57.69
CA THR A 309 35.29 -41.14 -56.57
C THR A 309 36.04 -41.19 -55.24
N SER A 310 35.79 -40.22 -54.35
CA SER A 310 36.08 -40.35 -52.93
C SER A 310 34.85 -39.93 -52.09
N SER A 311 34.21 -40.96 -51.56
CA SER A 311 33.58 -41.07 -50.24
C SER A 311 32.93 -39.83 -49.63
N THR A 312 31.61 -39.96 -49.47
CA THR A 312 30.77 -39.27 -48.48
C THR A 312 31.44 -39.28 -47.09
N ALA A 313 31.97 -38.14 -46.66
CA ALA A 313 32.33 -37.88 -45.28
C ALA A 313 31.31 -36.88 -44.72
N VAL A 314 30.45 -37.35 -43.83
CA VAL A 314 29.58 -36.48 -43.03
C VAL A 314 30.48 -35.58 -42.19
N ALA A 315 30.46 -34.27 -42.48
CA ALA A 315 31.20 -33.28 -41.71
C ALA A 315 30.73 -33.33 -40.24
N PRO A 316 31.65 -33.30 -39.26
CA PRO A 316 31.29 -33.27 -37.85
C PRO A 316 30.46 -32.01 -37.54
N PRO A 317 29.55 -32.04 -36.54
CA PRO A 317 28.72 -30.90 -36.19
C PRO A 317 29.62 -29.69 -35.89
N GLU A 318 29.44 -28.62 -36.66
CA GLU A 318 30.23 -27.40 -36.55
C GLU A 318 30.03 -26.85 -35.13
N LEU A 319 31.06 -27.01 -34.30
CA LEU A 319 31.16 -26.35 -33.00
C LEU A 319 30.97 -24.85 -33.27
N THR A 320 29.85 -24.32 -32.78
CA THR A 320 29.41 -22.93 -32.91
C THR A 320 30.60 -21.99 -32.84
N ARG A 321 30.91 -21.36 -33.98
CA ARG A 321 31.87 -20.26 -34.03
C ARG A 321 31.44 -19.22 -33.00
N PRO A 322 32.38 -18.62 -32.26
CA PRO A 322 32.00 -17.59 -31.32
C PRO A 322 31.28 -16.45 -32.03
N TRP A 323 30.19 -15.96 -31.45
CA TRP A 323 29.25 -15.03 -32.09
C TRP A 323 29.91 -13.77 -32.69
N TRP A 324 31.06 -13.33 -32.15
CA TRP A 324 31.80 -12.17 -32.63
C TRP A 324 32.57 -12.41 -33.94
N GLU A 325 32.70 -13.66 -34.39
CA GLU A 325 33.23 -13.96 -35.73
C GLU A 325 32.16 -13.82 -36.81
N THR A 326 30.89 -14.05 -36.46
CA THR A 326 29.74 -13.96 -37.37
C THR A 326 29.04 -12.60 -37.29
N ASP A 327 29.27 -11.81 -36.24
CA ASP A 327 28.70 -10.47 -36.10
C ASP A 327 29.42 -9.46 -37.02
N GLU A 328 28.67 -8.92 -38.00
CA GLU A 328 29.11 -7.84 -38.89
C GLU A 328 28.95 -6.45 -38.25
N GLY A 329 28.38 -6.38 -37.05
CA GLY A 329 28.26 -5.14 -36.28
C GLY A 329 29.60 -4.54 -35.82
N GLU A 330 29.52 -3.31 -35.32
CA GLU A 330 30.68 -2.54 -34.84
C GLU A 330 31.40 -3.22 -33.65
N VAL A 331 30.65 -4.02 -32.88
CA VAL A 331 31.17 -4.77 -31.72
C VAL A 331 31.97 -5.98 -32.17
N GLY A 332 31.44 -6.79 -33.10
CA GLY A 332 32.15 -7.90 -33.72
C GLY A 332 33.46 -7.46 -34.41
N THR A 333 33.44 -6.34 -35.14
CA THR A 333 34.65 -5.78 -35.76
C THR A 333 35.70 -5.36 -34.73
N ARG A 334 35.32 -4.65 -33.66
CA ARG A 334 36.27 -4.27 -32.59
C ARG A 334 36.91 -5.47 -31.89
N MET A 335 36.16 -6.55 -31.68
CA MET A 335 36.67 -7.78 -31.07
C MET A 335 37.69 -8.49 -31.98
N ARG A 336 37.47 -8.52 -33.30
CA ARG A 336 38.43 -9.12 -34.27
C ARG A 336 39.75 -8.36 -34.36
N HIS A 337 39.74 -7.05 -34.18
CA HIS A 337 40.94 -6.20 -34.28
C HIS A 337 41.79 -6.12 -32.99
N ARG A 338 41.40 -6.79 -31.90
CA ARG A 338 42.11 -6.77 -30.61
C ARG A 338 43.09 -7.93 -30.40
N ARG A 339 43.43 -8.68 -31.44
CA ARG A 339 44.43 -9.77 -31.39
C ARG A 339 45.76 -9.39 -32.02
#